data_AF-A0A6N9JFF5-F1
#
_entry.id   AF-A0A6N9JFF5-F1
#
_cell.length_a   1.000
_cell.length_b   1.000
_cell.length_c   1.000
_cell.angle_alpha   90.00
_cell.angle_beta   90.00
_cell.angle_gamma   90.00
#
_symmetry.space_group_name_H-M   'P 1'
#
loop_
_entity.id
_entity.type
_entity.pdbx_description
1 polymer ?
#
loop_
_entity_poly.entity_id
_entity_poly.type
_entity_poly.pdbx_seq_one_letter_code
_entity_poly.pdbx_strand_id
1 'polypeptide(L)'
;MGAILFTYYHVDKWGNLVAVDLLPYIVAAVVSIVLICCVVSLVRRVLANPFHYPYFVERFDVSGRRNVKINDLIDRFMLEPANWEKIVAERSYIQEWKAQQEEYLKTCSLRKRRERQYAETLDDAHAFQFVTCREQTRYRQRNYVKTSYKVSVDDSVMAVSWDWVVNRRNRLAAINDEATLRDYHARNQRKLMTKQLREQIARRDNYTCQMCGKYMPDGVGLHIDHIVPVARGGKTVPSNLQVLCSKCNGRKGAR
;
A
#
# COMPACT_ATOMS: atom_id res chain seq x y z
N MET A 1 16.38 -53.23 -36.76
CA MET A 1 15.39 -53.79 -35.81
C MET A 1 14.57 -52.66 -35.17
N GLY A 2 13.70 -51.97 -35.93
CA GLY A 2 13.03 -50.76 -35.42
C GLY A 2 11.59 -50.52 -35.85
N ALA A 3 10.96 -51.42 -36.62
CA ALA A 3 9.65 -51.19 -37.21
C ALA A 3 8.47 -51.83 -36.44
N ILE A 4 8.72 -52.59 -35.37
CA ILE A 4 7.67 -53.40 -34.70
C ILE A 4 6.87 -52.60 -33.66
N LEU A 5 7.31 -51.41 -33.23
CA LEU A 5 6.69 -50.71 -32.10
C LEU A 5 5.29 -50.14 -32.39
N PHE A 6 4.87 -50.03 -33.64
CA PHE A 6 3.62 -49.37 -34.03
C PHE A 6 2.78 -50.18 -35.04
N THR A 7 2.95 -51.50 -35.11
CA THR A 7 2.18 -52.35 -36.02
C THR A 7 1.22 -53.24 -35.24
N TYR A 8 -0.08 -53.08 -35.49
CA TYR A 8 -1.14 -53.95 -34.94
C TYR A 8 -1.50 -55.02 -35.95
N TYR A 9 -1.60 -56.27 -35.53
CA TYR A 9 -1.98 -57.38 -36.40
C TYR A 9 -3.40 -57.84 -36.04
N HIS A 10 -4.26 -57.99 -37.04
CA HIS A 10 -5.58 -58.60 -36.87
C HIS A 10 -5.83 -59.63 -37.97
N VAL A 11 -6.77 -60.54 -37.71
CA VAL A 11 -7.20 -61.54 -38.69
C VAL A 11 -8.43 -61.01 -39.41
N ASP A 12 -8.38 -60.95 -40.74
CA ASP A 12 -9.52 -60.48 -41.55
C ASP A 12 -10.64 -61.54 -41.62
N LYS A 13 -11.77 -61.16 -42.23
CA LYS A 13 -12.94 -62.05 -42.39
C LYS A 13 -12.69 -63.30 -43.24
N TRP A 14 -11.51 -63.44 -43.84
CA TRP A 14 -11.09 -64.58 -44.66
C TRP A 14 -9.98 -65.40 -44.00
N GLY A 15 -9.59 -65.07 -42.76
CA GLY A 15 -8.58 -65.81 -42.00
C GLY A 15 -7.14 -65.35 -42.24
N ASN A 16 -6.90 -64.25 -42.96
CA ASN A 16 -5.55 -63.75 -43.23
C ASN A 16 -5.05 -62.82 -42.12
N LEU A 17 -3.78 -62.95 -41.74
CA LEU A 17 -3.12 -62.04 -40.81
C LEU A 17 -2.73 -60.74 -41.54
N VAL A 18 -3.38 -59.63 -41.17
CA VAL A 18 -3.15 -58.31 -41.78
C VAL A 18 -2.44 -57.39 -40.78
N ALA A 19 -1.33 -56.80 -41.22
CA ALA A 19 -0.58 -55.79 -40.48
C ALA A 19 -1.17 -54.39 -40.73
N VAL A 20 -1.47 -53.65 -39.67
CA VAL A 20 -1.93 -52.27 -39.70
C VAL A 20 -0.86 -51.38 -39.08
N ASP A 21 -0.33 -50.45 -39.86
CA ASP A 21 0.57 -49.42 -39.34
C ASP A 21 -0.24 -48.38 -38.53
N LEU A 22 0.01 -48.33 -37.22
CA LEU A 22 -0.61 -47.40 -36.29
C LEU A 22 0.09 -46.03 -36.28
N LEU A 23 1.30 -45.92 -36.82
CA LEU A 23 2.06 -44.68 -36.85
C LEU A 23 1.28 -43.48 -37.44
N PRO A 24 0.59 -43.57 -38.59
CA PRO A 24 -0.20 -42.44 -39.12
C PRO A 24 -1.34 -42.02 -38.18
N TYR A 25 -1.95 -42.97 -37.47
CA TYR A 25 -3.02 -42.69 -36.51
C TYR A 25 -2.48 -42.00 -35.25
N ILE A 26 -1.31 -42.41 -34.76
CA ILE A 26 -0.62 -41.78 -33.62
C ILE A 26 -0.18 -40.36 -33.99
N VAL A 27 0.40 -40.18 -35.18
CA VAL A 27 0.79 -38.84 -35.68
C VAL A 27 -0.44 -37.94 -35.81
N ALA A 28 -1.53 -38.45 -36.40
CA ALA A 28 -2.80 -37.70 -36.49
C ALA A 28 -3.37 -37.34 -35.11
N ALA A 29 -3.31 -38.24 -34.13
CA ALA A 29 -3.75 -38.00 -32.77
C ALA A 29 -2.91 -36.92 -32.07
N VAL A 30 -1.58 -36.97 -32.19
CA VAL A 30 -0.67 -35.95 -31.62
C VAL A 30 -0.90 -34.59 -32.28
N VAL A 31 -1.00 -34.52 -33.60
CA VAL A 31 -1.30 -33.28 -34.33
C VAL A 31 -2.66 -32.71 -33.88
N SER A 32 -3.67 -33.55 -33.71
CA SER A 32 -4.98 -33.15 -33.22
C SER A 32 -4.92 -32.60 -31.79
N ILE A 33 -4.18 -33.24 -30.88
CA ILE A 33 -3.97 -32.75 -29.51
C ILE A 33 -3.26 -31.40 -29.52
N VAL A 34 -2.21 -31.24 -30.33
CA VAL A 34 -1.48 -29.97 -30.46
C VAL A 34 -2.40 -28.87 -30.98
N LEU A 35 -3.21 -29.15 -32.01
CA LEU A 35 -4.19 -28.21 -32.55
C LEU A 35 -5.23 -27.82 -31.50
N ILE A 36 -5.77 -28.77 -30.74
CA ILE A 36 -6.70 -28.50 -29.64
C ILE A 36 -6.04 -27.61 -28.58
N CYS A 37 -4.82 -27.92 -28.15
CA CYS A 37 -4.06 -27.10 -27.20
C CYS A 37 -3.82 -25.68 -27.73
N CYS A 38 -3.49 -25.53 -29.01
CA CYS A 38 -3.33 -24.23 -29.67
C CYS A 38 -4.65 -23.44 -29.67
N VAL A 39 -5.77 -24.07 -30.02
CA VAL A 39 -7.10 -23.45 -29.99
C VAL A 39 -7.48 -23.05 -28.58
N VAL A 40 -7.29 -23.92 -27.57
CA VAL A 40 -7.56 -23.61 -26.16
C VAL A 40 -6.70 -22.44 -25.67
N SER A 41 -5.43 -22.41 -26.03
CA SER A 41 -4.51 -21.31 -25.69
C SER A 41 -4.95 -19.99 -26.34
N LEU A 42 -5.31 -20.03 -27.63
CA LEU A 42 -5.83 -18.88 -28.36
C LEU A 42 -7.12 -18.36 -27.73
N VAL A 43 -8.08 -19.24 -27.44
CA VAL A 43 -9.33 -18.90 -26.76
C VAL A 43 -9.03 -18.28 -25.40
N ARG A 44 -8.13 -18.86 -24.60
CA ARG A 44 -7.72 -18.28 -23.31
C ARG A 44 -7.17 -16.86 -23.47
N ARG A 45 -6.29 -16.62 -24.44
CA ARG A 45 -5.72 -15.29 -24.70
C ARG A 45 -6.79 -14.29 -25.15
N VAL A 46 -7.67 -14.68 -26.08
CA VAL A 46 -8.76 -13.83 -26.56
C VAL A 46 -9.71 -13.49 -25.40
N LEU A 47 -9.98 -14.45 -24.51
CA LEU A 47 -10.91 -14.30 -23.39
C LEU A 47 -10.29 -13.65 -22.14
N ALA A 48 -8.96 -13.54 -22.05
CA ALA A 48 -8.26 -12.86 -20.96
C ALA A 48 -8.65 -11.38 -20.87
N ASN A 49 -8.55 -10.79 -19.68
CA ASN A 49 -8.82 -9.36 -19.49
C ASN A 49 -7.61 -8.55 -20.01
N PRO A 50 -7.78 -7.67 -21.02
CA PRO A 50 -6.70 -6.85 -21.54
C PRO A 50 -6.47 -5.56 -20.74
N PHE A 51 -7.39 -5.22 -19.84
CA PHE A 51 -7.38 -3.94 -19.13
C PHE A 51 -6.60 -4.07 -17.83
N HIS A 52 -5.63 -3.18 -17.65
CA HIS A 52 -4.88 -3.00 -16.41
C HIS A 52 -5.01 -1.55 -15.97
N TYR A 53 -5.50 -1.35 -14.75
CA TYR A 53 -5.67 -0.01 -14.22
C TYR A 53 -4.29 0.64 -13.97
N PRO A 54 -4.04 1.86 -14.46
CA PRO A 54 -2.77 2.55 -14.26
C PRO A 54 -2.73 3.18 -12.86
N TYR A 55 -2.21 2.43 -11.88
CA TYR A 55 -2.04 2.91 -10.52
C TYR A 55 -0.79 3.80 -10.41
N PHE A 56 -0.94 4.95 -9.75
CA PHE A 56 0.20 5.67 -9.19
C PHE A 56 0.77 4.88 -8.02
N VAL A 57 2.08 4.63 -7.99
CA VAL A 57 2.72 3.96 -6.85
C VAL A 57 3.96 4.72 -6.41
N GLU A 58 3.92 5.31 -5.22
CA GLU A 58 5.07 5.97 -4.60
C GLU A 58 5.57 5.14 -3.40
N ARG A 59 6.89 4.94 -3.30
CA ARG A 59 7.51 4.01 -2.35
C ARG A 59 8.48 4.73 -1.43
N PHE A 60 8.20 4.69 -0.13
CA PHE A 60 9.03 5.30 0.90
C PHE A 60 9.84 4.24 1.65
N ASP A 61 11.17 4.32 1.57
CA ASP A 61 12.02 3.50 2.43
C ASP A 61 11.98 4.00 3.89
N VAL A 62 11.53 3.13 4.79
CA VAL A 62 11.45 3.39 6.23
C VAL A 62 12.38 2.48 7.04
N SER A 63 13.36 1.86 6.38
CA SER A 63 14.39 1.04 7.01
C SER A 63 15.13 1.81 8.10
N GLY A 64 15.34 1.15 9.24
CA GLY A 64 15.97 1.76 10.42
C GLY A 64 15.09 2.74 11.21
N ARG A 65 13.87 3.08 10.74
CA ARG A 65 12.95 3.98 11.44
C ARG A 65 11.85 3.19 12.14
N ARG A 66 11.47 3.61 13.36
CA ARG A 66 10.36 3.03 14.13
C ARG A 66 9.16 3.98 14.14
N ASN A 67 7.95 3.42 14.30
CA ASN A 67 6.70 4.18 14.45
C ASN A 67 6.41 5.21 13.34
N VAL A 68 6.83 4.92 12.12
CA VAL A 68 6.64 5.82 10.98
C VAL A 68 5.15 5.97 10.66
N LYS A 69 4.72 7.19 10.38
CA LYS A 69 3.35 7.50 9.96
C LYS A 69 3.36 7.84 8.48
N ILE A 70 2.70 6.99 7.69
CA ILE A 70 2.65 7.14 6.23
C ILE A 70 2.11 8.51 5.80
N ASN A 71 1.11 9.03 6.50
CA ASN A 71 0.57 10.37 6.25
C ASN A 71 1.62 11.49 6.34
N ASP A 72 2.60 11.41 7.25
CA ASP A 72 3.65 12.44 7.33
C ASP A 72 4.64 12.32 6.16
N LEU A 73 4.87 11.10 5.67
CA LEU A 73 5.72 10.87 4.50
C LEU A 73 5.06 11.46 3.26
N ILE A 74 3.75 11.22 3.11
CA ILE A 74 2.95 11.77 2.02
C ILE A 74 2.91 13.28 2.10
N ASP A 75 2.72 13.87 3.29
CA ASP A 75 2.79 15.32 3.45
C ASP A 75 4.13 15.85 2.95
N ARG A 76 5.25 15.30 3.45
CA ARG A 76 6.59 15.73 3.02
C ARG A 76 6.82 15.56 1.52
N PHE A 77 6.31 14.47 0.95
CA PHE A 77 6.37 14.22 -0.49
C PHE A 77 5.61 15.33 -1.26
N MET A 78 4.40 15.67 -0.83
CA MET A 78 3.55 16.69 -1.44
C MET A 78 4.06 18.12 -1.25
N LEU A 79 4.89 18.38 -0.23
CA LEU A 79 5.51 19.70 -0.01
C LEU A 79 6.54 20.05 -1.10
N GLU A 80 7.05 19.07 -1.84
CA GLU A 80 7.95 19.31 -2.96
C GLU A 80 7.15 19.54 -4.26
N PRO A 81 7.26 20.73 -4.91
CA PRO A 81 6.44 21.06 -6.07
C PRO A 81 6.53 20.05 -7.22
N ALA A 82 7.72 19.54 -7.51
CA ALA A 82 7.93 18.54 -8.56
C ALA A 82 7.18 17.22 -8.30
N ASN A 83 6.99 16.84 -7.03
CA ASN A 83 6.25 15.62 -6.69
C ASN A 83 4.73 15.83 -6.83
N TRP A 84 4.24 17.05 -6.58
CA TRP A 84 2.86 17.40 -6.89
C TRP A 84 2.59 17.32 -8.40
N GLU A 85 3.50 17.82 -9.24
CA GLU A 85 3.39 17.71 -10.69
C GLU A 85 3.32 16.26 -11.17
N LYS A 86 4.10 15.34 -10.58
CA LYS A 86 4.02 13.90 -10.88
C LYS A 86 2.62 13.33 -10.59
N ILE A 87 2.06 13.66 -9.43
CA ILE A 87 0.70 13.22 -9.04
C ILE A 87 -0.35 13.72 -10.04
N VAL A 88 -0.26 14.99 -10.44
CA VAL A 88 -1.18 15.60 -11.41
C VAL A 88 -1.02 14.98 -12.79
N ALA A 89 0.22 14.74 -13.23
CA ALA A 89 0.50 14.07 -14.50
C ALA A 89 -0.12 12.67 -14.54
N GLU A 90 0.00 11.90 -13.45
CA GLU A 90 -0.61 10.58 -13.34
C GLU A 90 -2.15 10.65 -13.39
N ARG A 91 -2.75 11.67 -12.78
CA ARG A 91 -4.20 11.90 -12.91
C ARG A 91 -4.62 12.10 -14.36
N SER A 92 -3.88 12.91 -15.11
CA SER A 92 -4.14 13.13 -16.54
C SER A 92 -3.97 11.83 -17.33
N TYR A 93 -2.92 11.06 -17.06
CA TYR A 93 -2.67 9.76 -17.69
C TYR A 93 -3.81 8.76 -17.45
N ILE A 94 -4.33 8.66 -16.22
CA ILE A 94 -5.49 7.82 -15.91
C ILE A 94 -6.71 8.25 -16.73
N GLN A 95 -6.96 9.55 -16.89
CA GLN A 95 -8.10 10.06 -17.67
C GLN A 95 -7.96 9.75 -19.16
N GLU A 96 -6.76 9.96 -19.73
CA GLU A 96 -6.46 9.61 -21.11
C GLU A 96 -6.60 8.12 -21.36
N TRP A 97 -6.08 7.29 -20.45
CA TRP A 97 -6.21 5.84 -20.52
C TRP A 97 -7.68 5.40 -20.57
N LYS A 98 -8.53 5.97 -19.70
CA LYS A 98 -9.98 5.68 -19.72
C LYS A 98 -10.64 6.06 -21.03
N ALA A 99 -10.34 7.25 -21.55
CA ALA A 99 -10.88 7.71 -22.83
C ALA A 99 -10.46 6.77 -23.98
N GLN A 100 -9.20 6.32 -23.99
CA GLN A 100 -8.72 5.33 -24.96
C GLN A 100 -9.43 3.98 -24.82
N GLN A 101 -9.68 3.51 -23.59
CA GLN A 101 -10.40 2.25 -23.37
C GLN A 101 -11.86 2.36 -23.83
N GLU A 102 -12.52 3.47 -23.56
CA GLU A 102 -13.88 3.73 -24.03
C GLU A 102 -13.97 3.75 -25.55
N GLU A 103 -12.97 4.32 -26.24
CA GLU A 103 -12.90 4.29 -27.71
C GLU A 103 -12.65 2.87 -28.25
N TYR A 104 -11.76 2.10 -27.61
CA TYR A 104 -11.57 0.68 -27.92
C TYR A 104 -12.87 -0.12 -27.78
N LEU A 105 -13.65 0.12 -26.71
CA LEU A 105 -14.89 -0.59 -26.46
C LEU A 105 -15.95 -0.36 -27.55
N LYS A 106 -15.95 0.82 -28.19
CA LYS A 106 -16.85 1.12 -29.33
C LYS A 106 -16.55 0.28 -30.56
N THR A 107 -15.28 -0.04 -30.79
CA THR A 107 -14.81 -0.69 -32.04
C THR A 107 -14.58 -2.20 -31.90
N CYS A 108 -14.51 -2.74 -30.67
CA CYS A 108 -14.13 -4.13 -30.43
C CYS A 108 -15.25 -5.17 -30.71
N SER A 109 -14.87 -6.34 -31.24
CA SER A 109 -15.83 -7.41 -31.61
C SER A 109 -16.45 -8.16 -30.43
N LEU A 110 -15.84 -8.11 -29.23
CA LEU A 110 -16.33 -8.78 -28.01
C LEU A 110 -16.88 -7.78 -26.99
N ARG A 111 -17.59 -6.76 -27.47
CA ARG A 111 -18.01 -5.58 -26.71
C ARG A 111 -18.58 -5.90 -25.32
N LYS A 112 -19.64 -6.70 -25.21
CA LYS A 112 -20.29 -7.04 -23.93
C LYS A 112 -19.32 -7.63 -22.90
N ARG A 113 -18.39 -8.49 -23.34
CA ARG A 113 -17.37 -9.08 -22.46
C ARG A 113 -16.32 -8.05 -22.06
N ARG A 114 -15.86 -7.23 -23.01
CA ARG A 114 -14.85 -6.20 -22.76
C ARG A 114 -15.38 -5.10 -21.86
N GLU A 115 -16.63 -4.67 -22.02
CA GLU A 115 -17.28 -3.70 -21.13
C GLU A 115 -17.30 -4.21 -19.69
N ARG A 116 -17.68 -5.49 -19.48
CA ARG A 116 -17.63 -6.10 -18.15
C ARG A 116 -16.22 -6.14 -17.58
N GLN A 117 -15.25 -6.60 -18.36
CA GLN A 117 -13.84 -6.69 -17.94
C GLN A 117 -13.26 -5.32 -17.60
N TYR A 118 -13.60 -4.29 -18.38
CA TYR A 118 -13.19 -2.92 -18.12
C TYR A 118 -13.80 -2.40 -16.82
N ALA A 119 -15.12 -2.58 -16.63
CA ALA A 119 -15.80 -2.19 -15.40
C ALA A 119 -15.22 -2.89 -14.16
N GLU A 120 -14.86 -4.17 -14.27
CA GLU A 120 -14.18 -4.93 -13.20
C GLU A 120 -12.74 -4.44 -12.94
N THR A 121 -12.10 -3.77 -13.90
CA THR A 121 -10.75 -3.21 -13.75
C THR A 121 -10.75 -1.79 -13.16
N LEU A 122 -11.85 -1.04 -13.21
CA LEU A 122 -11.90 0.33 -12.70
C LEU A 122 -11.74 0.37 -11.17
N ASP A 123 -10.75 1.12 -10.69
CA ASP A 123 -10.44 1.24 -9.25
C ASP A 123 -10.03 2.66 -8.85
N ASP A 124 -10.86 3.65 -9.21
CA ASP A 124 -10.64 5.08 -8.89
C ASP A 124 -10.44 5.36 -7.40
N ALA A 125 -11.05 4.55 -6.54
CA ALA A 125 -10.97 4.69 -5.09
C ALA A 125 -9.55 4.43 -4.54
N HIS A 126 -8.73 3.68 -5.29
CA HIS A 126 -7.39 3.25 -4.89
C HIS A 126 -6.33 3.63 -5.93
N ALA A 127 -6.66 4.57 -6.83
CA ALA A 127 -5.81 4.97 -7.94
C ALA A 127 -4.42 5.45 -7.52
N PHE A 128 -4.29 6.04 -6.32
CA PHE A 128 -3.03 6.52 -5.78
C PHE A 128 -2.57 5.68 -4.59
N GLN A 129 -1.48 4.95 -4.76
CA GLN A 129 -0.95 4.03 -3.77
C GLN A 129 0.36 4.54 -3.21
N PHE A 130 0.38 4.79 -1.92
CA PHE A 130 1.58 5.13 -1.17
C PHE A 130 2.01 3.92 -0.36
N VAL A 131 3.25 3.50 -0.52
CA VAL A 131 3.76 2.26 0.07
C VAL A 131 4.98 2.60 0.92
N THR A 132 5.03 2.11 2.13
CA THR A 132 6.26 2.11 2.94
C THR A 132 6.95 0.77 2.79
N CYS A 133 8.26 0.79 2.60
CA CYS A 133 9.09 -0.39 2.38
C CYS A 133 10.12 -0.51 3.50
N ARG A 134 10.44 -1.74 3.91
CA ARG A 134 11.51 -2.04 4.87
C ARG A 134 12.43 -3.12 4.36
N GLU A 135 13.72 -2.91 4.57
CA GLU A 135 14.72 -3.95 4.40
C GLU A 135 14.66 -4.95 5.56
N GLN A 136 14.36 -6.20 5.22
CA GLN A 136 14.41 -7.32 6.15
C GLN A 136 15.63 -8.19 5.87
N THR A 137 16.38 -8.54 6.91
CA THR A 137 17.40 -9.59 6.78
C THR A 137 16.72 -10.95 6.73
N ARG A 138 16.86 -11.64 5.61
CA ARG A 138 16.49 -13.04 5.44
C ARG A 138 17.74 -13.91 5.57
N TYR A 139 17.53 -15.18 5.90
CA TYR A 139 18.61 -16.14 6.06
C TYR A 139 18.35 -17.36 5.19
N ARG A 140 19.38 -17.84 4.52
CA ARG A 140 19.37 -19.10 3.77
C ARG A 140 20.34 -20.07 4.43
N GLN A 141 19.90 -21.29 4.70
CA GLN A 141 20.73 -22.36 5.22
C GLN A 141 21.02 -23.39 4.12
N ARG A 142 22.29 -23.67 3.86
CA ARG A 142 22.75 -24.75 2.96
C ARG A 142 24.04 -25.34 3.50
N ASN A 143 24.14 -26.67 3.52
CA ASN A 143 25.32 -27.39 4.05
C ASN A 143 25.77 -26.85 5.42
N TYR A 144 24.81 -26.59 6.33
CA TYR A 144 25.04 -25.99 7.65
C TYR A 144 25.63 -24.57 7.67
N VAL A 145 25.81 -23.93 6.51
CA VAL A 145 26.21 -22.52 6.41
C VAL A 145 24.97 -21.63 6.33
N LYS A 146 24.88 -20.66 7.23
CA LYS A 146 23.83 -19.63 7.28
C LYS A 146 24.32 -18.36 6.58
N THR A 147 23.71 -18.01 5.46
CA THR A 147 24.01 -16.78 4.71
C THR A 147 22.85 -15.80 4.85
N SER A 148 23.12 -14.57 5.28
CA SER A 148 22.14 -13.49 5.30
C SER A 148 22.03 -12.80 3.94
N TYR A 149 20.84 -12.33 3.61
CA TYR A 149 20.58 -11.45 2.47
C TYR A 149 19.48 -10.46 2.82
N LYS A 150 19.42 -9.32 2.13
CA LYS A 150 18.40 -8.29 2.35
C LYS A 150 17.28 -8.48 1.33
N VAL A 151 16.04 -8.32 1.80
CA VAL A 151 14.85 -8.28 0.97
C VAL A 151 14.06 -7.05 1.35
N SER A 152 13.73 -6.21 0.36
CA SER A 152 12.78 -5.11 0.54
C SER A 152 11.37 -5.68 0.57
N VAL A 153 10.63 -5.39 1.63
CA VAL A 153 9.25 -5.88 1.84
C VAL A 153 8.36 -4.69 2.14
N ASP A 154 7.15 -4.71 1.59
CA ASP A 154 6.11 -3.71 1.88
C ASP A 154 5.68 -3.82 3.36
N ASP A 155 5.68 -2.69 4.07
CA ASP A 155 5.35 -2.56 5.50
C ASP A 155 3.91 -2.09 5.69
N SER A 156 3.56 -0.97 5.07
CA SER A 156 2.18 -0.44 5.05
C SER A 156 1.86 0.19 3.71
N VAL A 157 0.61 0.00 3.27
CA VAL A 157 0.07 0.53 2.01
C VAL A 157 -1.11 1.45 2.35
N MET A 158 -1.14 2.62 1.73
CA MET A 158 -2.28 3.52 1.77
C MET A 158 -2.70 3.85 0.35
N ALA A 159 -3.79 3.21 -0.08
CA ALA A 159 -4.40 3.45 -1.38
C ALA A 159 -5.56 4.44 -1.23
N VAL A 160 -5.60 5.47 -2.07
CA VAL A 160 -6.51 6.60 -1.93
C VAL A 160 -7.02 7.09 -3.28
N SER A 161 -8.17 7.76 -3.25
CA SER A 161 -8.77 8.40 -4.41
C SER A 161 -8.13 9.76 -4.72
N TRP A 162 -8.41 10.27 -5.92
CA TRP A 162 -8.04 11.63 -6.30
C TRP A 162 -8.57 12.70 -5.33
N ASP A 163 -9.82 12.55 -4.87
CA ASP A 163 -10.43 13.51 -3.93
C ASP A 163 -9.67 13.60 -2.62
N TRP A 164 -9.18 12.46 -2.12
CA TRP A 164 -8.34 12.42 -0.92
C TRP A 164 -7.04 13.21 -1.13
N VAL A 165 -6.39 13.00 -2.28
CA VAL A 165 -5.13 13.65 -2.66
C VAL A 165 -5.30 15.17 -2.72
N VAL A 166 -6.34 15.65 -3.40
CA VAL A 166 -6.64 17.09 -3.50
C VAL A 166 -7.01 17.67 -2.14
N ASN A 167 -7.84 16.99 -1.35
CA ASN A 167 -8.18 17.43 0.00
C ASN A 167 -6.92 17.60 0.86
N ARG A 168 -5.99 16.63 0.78
CA ARG A 168 -4.71 16.66 1.48
C ARG A 168 -3.87 17.86 1.03
N ARG A 169 -3.71 18.08 -0.28
CA ARG A 169 -2.97 19.21 -0.85
C ARG A 169 -3.54 20.56 -0.41
N ASN A 170 -4.87 20.71 -0.43
CA ASN A 170 -5.55 21.93 0.01
C ASN A 170 -5.31 22.22 1.49
N ARG A 171 -5.28 21.18 2.33
CA ARG A 171 -4.98 21.33 3.76
C ARG A 171 -3.53 21.76 3.99
N LEU A 172 -2.58 21.27 3.20
CA LEU A 172 -1.18 21.70 3.25
C LEU A 172 -1.04 23.16 2.78
N ALA A 173 -1.72 23.52 1.68
CA ALA A 173 -1.74 24.89 1.19
C ALA A 173 -2.35 25.87 2.20
N ALA A 174 -3.38 25.45 2.94
CA ALA A 174 -4.01 26.26 4.00
C ALA A 174 -3.06 26.57 5.18
N ILE A 175 -1.95 25.84 5.31
CA ILE A 175 -0.89 26.10 6.28
C ILE A 175 0.39 26.63 5.61
N ASN A 176 0.25 27.18 4.39
CA ASN A 176 1.32 27.72 3.55
C ASN A 176 2.46 26.73 3.29
N ASP A 177 2.17 25.43 3.23
CA ASP A 177 3.16 24.39 2.98
C ASP A 177 4.35 24.40 3.97
N GLU A 178 4.15 24.96 5.18
CA GLU A 178 5.23 25.15 6.15
C GLU A 178 5.78 23.86 6.75
N ALA A 179 4.93 22.84 6.89
CA ALA A 179 5.27 21.55 7.49
C ALA A 179 4.20 20.49 7.20
N THR A 180 4.40 19.28 7.73
CA THR A 180 3.35 18.26 7.79
C THR A 180 2.15 18.74 8.62
N LEU A 181 0.95 18.26 8.29
CA LEU A 181 -0.27 18.65 9.01
C LEU A 181 -0.19 18.28 10.48
N ARG A 182 0.38 17.10 10.79
CA ARG A 182 0.54 16.65 12.18
C ARG A 182 1.46 17.59 12.95
N ASP A 183 2.60 17.97 12.38
CA ASP A 183 3.57 18.82 13.07
C ASP A 183 3.05 20.26 13.22
N TYR A 184 2.32 20.77 12.23
CA TYR A 184 1.61 22.05 12.31
C TYR A 184 0.56 22.05 13.44
N HIS A 185 -0.35 21.06 13.46
CA HIS A 185 -1.35 20.95 14.52
C HIS A 185 -0.71 20.77 15.90
N ALA A 186 0.37 19.99 16.01
CA ALA A 186 1.08 19.81 17.26
C ALA A 186 1.72 21.11 17.78
N ARG A 187 2.34 21.89 16.89
CA ARG A 187 2.86 23.22 17.24
C ARG A 187 1.74 24.14 17.72
N ASN A 188 0.60 24.15 17.03
CA ASN A 188 -0.54 24.98 17.42
C ASN A 188 -1.15 24.56 18.77
N GLN A 189 -1.32 23.27 19.03
CA GLN A 189 -1.78 22.80 20.35
C GLN A 189 -0.83 23.24 21.46
N ARG A 190 0.50 23.14 21.26
CA ARG A 190 1.47 23.62 22.25
C ARG A 190 1.38 25.14 22.48
N LYS A 191 1.13 25.93 21.42
CA LYS A 191 0.95 27.39 21.52
C LYS A 191 -0.27 27.78 22.37
N LEU A 192 -1.33 26.97 22.38
CA LEU A 192 -2.51 27.21 23.22
C LEU A 192 -2.23 27.10 24.73
N MET A 193 -1.08 26.54 25.13
CA MET A 193 -0.69 26.39 26.54
C MET A 193 -0.12 27.70 27.11
N THR A 194 -0.98 28.69 27.27
CA THR A 194 -0.61 30.01 27.80
C THR A 194 -0.15 29.95 29.27
N LYS A 195 0.55 31.00 29.72
CA LYS A 195 0.96 31.13 31.12
C LYS A 195 -0.25 31.09 32.08
N GLN A 196 -1.32 31.79 31.73
CA GLN A 196 -2.58 31.79 32.49
C GLN A 196 -3.19 30.40 32.60
N LEU A 197 -3.24 29.63 31.50
CA LEU A 197 -3.74 28.27 31.53
C LEU A 197 -2.87 27.38 32.43
N ARG A 198 -1.54 27.52 32.35
CA ARG A 198 -0.62 26.77 33.22
C ARG A 198 -0.87 27.06 34.70
N GLU A 199 -1.04 28.33 35.07
CA GLU A 199 -1.36 28.75 36.44
C GLU A 199 -2.72 28.22 36.89
N GLN A 200 -3.73 28.24 36.02
CA GLN A 200 -5.05 27.67 36.31
C GLN A 200 -4.96 26.18 36.64
N ILE A 201 -4.23 25.39 35.83
CA ILE A 201 -4.06 23.96 36.07
C ILE A 201 -3.24 23.70 37.34
N ALA A 202 -2.19 24.48 37.58
CA ALA A 202 -1.40 24.38 38.82
C ALA A 202 -2.28 24.61 40.06
N ARG A 203 -3.14 25.63 40.06
CA ARG A 203 -4.06 25.90 41.16
C ARG A 203 -5.14 24.83 41.30
N ARG A 204 -5.73 24.37 40.19
CA ARG A 204 -6.74 23.29 40.17
C ARG A 204 -6.20 22.03 40.85
N ASP A 205 -4.97 21.66 40.53
CA ASP A 205 -4.32 20.45 41.03
C ASP A 205 -3.61 20.70 42.38
N ASN A 206 -3.88 21.84 43.03
CA ASN A 206 -3.25 22.27 44.28
C ASN A 206 -1.72 22.07 44.28
N TYR A 207 -1.06 22.47 43.19
CA TYR A 207 0.39 22.34 43.00
C TYR A 207 0.93 20.92 43.23
N THR A 208 0.10 19.90 43.04
CA THR A 208 0.38 18.51 43.42
C THR A 208 0.48 17.64 42.18
N CYS A 209 1.55 16.84 42.09
CA CYS A 209 1.76 15.89 41.00
C CYS A 209 0.62 14.85 40.93
N GLN A 210 -0.11 14.83 39.83
CA GLN A 210 -1.25 13.94 39.61
C GLN A 210 -0.86 12.47 39.41
N MET A 211 0.43 12.17 39.23
CA MET A 211 0.92 10.79 39.12
C MET A 211 1.50 10.21 40.42
N CYS A 212 2.07 11.03 41.30
CA CYS A 212 2.76 10.52 42.50
C CYS A 212 2.42 11.24 43.79
N GLY A 213 1.52 12.23 43.76
CA GLY A 213 1.09 12.98 44.95
C GLY A 213 2.12 13.96 45.52
N LYS A 214 3.27 14.18 44.87
CA LYS A 214 4.27 15.15 45.34
C LYS A 214 3.70 16.58 45.31
N TYR A 215 3.58 17.22 46.47
CA TYR A 215 3.23 18.63 46.62
C TYR A 215 4.42 19.55 46.30
N MET A 216 4.21 20.61 45.53
CA MET A 216 5.23 21.54 45.02
C MET A 216 4.74 23.01 45.06
N PRO A 217 4.48 23.57 46.26
CA PRO A 217 3.81 24.88 46.43
C PRO A 217 4.59 26.07 45.85
N ASP A 218 5.91 25.96 45.82
CA ASP A 218 6.83 26.94 45.22
C ASP A 218 6.91 26.85 43.69
N GLY A 219 6.26 25.83 43.09
CA GLY A 219 6.30 25.55 41.66
C GLY A 219 7.63 24.96 41.18
N VAL A 220 8.60 24.71 42.06
CA VAL A 220 9.94 24.25 41.64
C VAL A 220 9.86 22.79 41.18
N GLY A 221 10.21 22.56 39.92
CA GLY A 221 10.10 21.24 39.28
C GLY A 221 8.67 20.81 38.95
N LEU A 222 7.72 21.75 38.95
CA LEU A 222 6.34 21.56 38.51
C LEU A 222 6.25 21.72 37.00
N HIS A 223 5.65 20.75 36.32
CA HIS A 223 5.39 20.77 34.88
C HIS A 223 3.90 20.61 34.64
N ILE A 224 3.34 21.39 33.71
CA ILE A 224 2.01 21.14 33.17
C ILE A 224 2.19 20.36 31.87
N ASP A 225 1.66 19.14 31.86
CA ASP A 225 1.79 18.22 30.74
C ASP A 225 0.42 17.68 30.29
N HIS A 226 0.33 17.24 29.05
CA HIS A 226 -0.89 16.65 28.50
C HIS A 226 -1.03 15.20 28.95
N ILE A 227 -2.22 14.82 29.44
CA ILE A 227 -2.57 13.43 29.77
C ILE A 227 -2.44 12.57 28.51
N VAL A 228 -3.20 12.90 27.46
CA VAL A 228 -2.98 12.39 26.11
C VAL A 228 -1.98 13.29 25.40
N PRO A 229 -0.80 12.79 24.98
CA PRO A 229 0.20 13.62 24.32
C PRO A 229 -0.32 14.30 23.05
N VAL A 230 0.14 15.52 22.78
CA VAL A 230 -0.18 16.26 21.55
C VAL A 230 0.18 15.46 20.29
N ALA A 231 1.30 14.74 20.31
CA ALA A 231 1.72 13.88 19.19
C ALA A 231 0.75 12.73 18.88
N ARG A 232 -0.14 12.40 19.83
CA ARG A 232 -1.21 11.40 19.69
C ARG A 232 -2.60 12.04 19.55
N GLY A 233 -2.67 13.34 19.23
CA GLY A 233 -3.93 14.07 19.04
C GLY A 233 -4.50 14.71 20.31
N GLY A 234 -3.74 14.75 21.40
CA GLY A 234 -4.14 15.41 22.64
C GLY A 234 -4.39 16.91 22.46
N LYS A 235 -5.54 17.38 22.96
CA LYS A 235 -5.92 18.80 22.92
C LYS A 235 -5.39 19.56 24.14
N THR A 236 -5.07 20.83 23.97
CA THR A 236 -4.72 21.74 25.06
C THR A 236 -5.98 22.33 25.68
N VAL A 237 -6.63 21.52 26.51
CA VAL A 237 -7.86 21.86 27.25
C VAL A 237 -7.71 21.39 28.69
N PRO A 238 -8.29 22.07 29.69
CA PRO A 238 -8.07 21.74 31.10
C PRO A 238 -8.26 20.25 31.43
N SER A 239 -9.26 19.59 30.86
CA SER A 239 -9.54 18.17 31.08
C SER A 239 -8.44 17.22 30.58
N ASN A 240 -7.57 17.66 29.66
CA ASN A 240 -6.44 16.88 29.17
C ASN A 240 -5.09 17.36 29.73
N LEU A 241 -5.09 18.28 30.69
CA LEU A 241 -3.87 18.80 31.32
C LEU A 241 -3.77 18.35 32.77
N GLN A 242 -2.54 18.16 33.23
CA GLN A 242 -2.23 17.75 34.60
C GLN A 242 -0.91 18.33 35.09
N VAL A 243 -0.80 18.52 36.40
CA VAL A 243 0.47 18.79 37.07
C VAL A 243 1.30 17.51 37.21
N LEU A 244 2.57 17.55 36.80
CA LEU A 244 3.57 16.50 37.02
C LEU A 244 4.83 17.08 37.68
N CYS A 245 5.46 16.33 38.59
CA CYS A 245 6.80 16.66 39.06
C CYS A 245 7.87 16.28 38.00
N SER A 246 9.05 16.89 38.02
CA SER A 246 10.14 16.61 37.06
C SER A 246 10.43 15.12 36.86
N LYS A 247 10.44 14.32 37.94
CA LYS A 247 10.67 12.87 37.89
C LYS A 247 9.55 12.13 37.13
N CYS A 248 8.31 12.51 37.40
CA CYS A 248 7.13 11.92 36.77
C CYS A 248 7.02 12.33 35.30
N ASN A 249 7.24 13.61 35.00
CA ASN A 249 7.26 14.14 33.63
C ASN A 249 8.35 13.46 32.78
N GLY A 250 9.58 13.33 33.31
CA GLY A 250 10.68 12.65 32.63
C GLY A 250 10.38 11.17 32.35
N ARG A 251 9.80 10.45 33.33
CA ARG A 251 9.37 9.05 33.14
C ARG A 251 8.29 8.90 32.07
N LYS A 252 7.37 9.87 31.97
CA LYS A 252 6.33 9.88 30.94
C LYS A 252 6.91 10.17 29.56
N GLY A 253 7.87 11.10 29.44
CA GLY A 253 8.54 11.42 28.19
C GLY A 253 9.40 10.30 27.62
N ALA A 254 9.88 9.39 28.47
CA ALA A 254 10.65 8.21 28.05
C ALA A 254 9.79 7.02 27.56
N ARG A 255 8.45 7.16 27.53
CA ARG A 255 7.48 6.14 27.08
C ARG A 255 6.79 6.56 25.79
#